data_AF-A0A6F9CPZ5-F1
#
_entry.id   AF-A0A6F9CPZ5-F1
#
_cell.length_a   1.000
_cell.length_b   1.000
_cell.length_c   1.000
_cell.angle_alpha   90.00
_cell.angle_beta   90.00
_cell.angle_gamma   90.00
#
_symmetry.space_group_name_H-M   'P 1'
#
loop_
_entity.id
_entity.type
_entity.pdbx_description
1 polymer ?
#
loop_
_entity_poly.entity_id
_entity_poly.type
_entity_poly.pdbx_seq_one_letter_code
_entity_poly.pdbx_strand_id
1 'polypeptide(L)'
;MELSYGSSSPALSNRQRFPTFFRTHPSATLHNPTRVQLFQKWKWTKIATIQQTTEVFTSTLDDLETRTKEAGIEISVRQSFLTDPAPAVKNLKRQDARIIVGLFYETEARKVFCEVYKEKLYGKKYVWFLIGWYADNWFKIKDPSINCTVEQMTEAVEGHVTTEIVMLNPETTSQEFLNQLMSKLGGKNPEETGGFQEAPLAYDAVWALALALNKTVGPLKAKGRRLEDFNYNNRDITAEIYRALNTSSFEGVSGHVVFDAQGSRMAWTLIEQLQEKEVLF
;
A
#
# COMPACT_ATOMS: atom_id res chain seq x y z
N MET A 1 -2.04 20.64 -11.86
CA MET A 1 -1.19 19.99 -10.83
C MET A 1 -2.12 19.36 -9.83
N GLU A 2 -1.83 18.15 -9.42
CA GLU A 2 -2.69 17.36 -8.53
C GLU A 2 -1.83 16.81 -7.38
N LEU A 3 -2.35 16.86 -6.15
CA LEU A 3 -1.73 16.28 -4.97
C LEU A 3 -2.74 15.35 -4.29
N SER A 4 -2.56 14.05 -4.46
CA SER A 4 -3.44 13.04 -3.86
C SER A 4 -2.90 12.56 -2.51
N TYR A 5 -3.79 12.43 -1.52
CA TYR A 5 -3.41 11.91 -0.20
C TYR A 5 -3.66 10.41 -0.03
N GLY A 6 -4.39 9.76 -0.94
CA GLY A 6 -4.87 8.38 -0.77
C GLY A 6 -4.71 7.47 -1.98
N SER A 7 -4.07 7.92 -3.06
CA SER A 7 -3.95 7.12 -4.29
C SER A 7 -2.68 6.25 -4.28
N SER A 8 -2.84 4.94 -4.11
CA SER A 8 -1.73 3.97 -4.08
C SER A 8 -1.34 3.37 -5.43
N SER A 9 -2.17 3.56 -6.48
CA SER A 9 -1.99 2.92 -7.79
C SER A 9 -0.60 3.16 -8.41
N PRO A 10 0.17 2.11 -8.75
CA PRO A 10 1.45 2.25 -9.44
C PRO A 10 1.36 2.99 -10.79
N ALA A 11 0.24 2.89 -11.51
CA ALA A 11 0.06 3.54 -12.81
C ALA A 11 0.23 5.07 -12.77
N LEU A 12 -0.07 5.69 -11.62
CA LEU A 12 0.07 7.13 -11.39
C LEU A 12 1.53 7.61 -11.32
N SER A 13 2.49 6.70 -11.21
CA SER A 13 3.93 7.01 -11.26
C SER A 13 4.41 7.33 -12.69
N ASN A 14 3.61 7.11 -13.73
CA ASN A 14 3.98 7.41 -15.11
C ASN A 14 4.00 8.93 -15.36
N ARG A 15 5.17 9.55 -15.30
CA ARG A 15 5.38 10.98 -15.53
C ARG A 15 5.05 11.48 -16.94
N GLN A 16 5.01 10.60 -17.94
CA GLN A 16 4.58 10.99 -19.29
C GLN A 16 3.06 11.20 -19.35
N ARG A 17 2.30 10.38 -18.64
CA ARG A 17 0.83 10.49 -18.53
C ARG A 17 0.41 11.50 -17.45
N PHE A 18 1.13 11.54 -16.33
CA PHE A 18 0.82 12.33 -15.14
C PHE A 18 2.00 13.26 -14.77
N PRO A 19 2.33 14.25 -15.62
CA PRO A 19 3.54 15.06 -15.45
C PRO A 19 3.51 15.98 -14.23
N THR A 20 2.33 16.30 -13.70
CA THR A 20 2.15 17.22 -12.56
C THR A 20 1.45 16.58 -11.38
N PHE A 21 1.52 15.25 -11.25
CA PHE A 21 0.90 14.50 -10.16
C PHE A 21 1.88 14.30 -9.00
N PHE A 22 1.44 14.54 -7.78
CA PHE A 22 2.17 14.16 -6.57
C PHE A 22 1.23 13.41 -5.65
N ARG A 23 1.80 12.60 -4.75
CA ARG A 23 1.03 11.95 -3.70
C ARG A 23 1.82 11.79 -2.42
N THR A 24 1.17 12.06 -1.30
CA THR A 24 1.70 11.70 0.02
C THR A 24 1.44 10.23 0.35
N HIS A 25 0.47 9.59 -0.30
CA HIS A 25 0.34 8.15 -0.23
C HIS A 25 1.49 7.46 -0.99
N PRO A 26 2.20 6.52 -0.37
CA PRO A 26 3.23 5.75 -1.07
C PRO A 26 2.64 4.84 -2.17
N SER A 27 3.45 4.49 -3.17
CA SER A 27 3.04 3.55 -4.22
C SER A 27 2.86 2.14 -3.65
N ALA A 28 1.88 1.37 -4.15
CA ALA A 28 1.76 -0.05 -3.82
C ALA A 28 3.00 -0.88 -4.21
N THR A 29 3.84 -0.39 -5.13
CA THR A 29 5.13 -1.03 -5.48
C THR A 29 6.14 -1.00 -4.34
N LEU A 30 5.97 -0.14 -3.32
CA LEU A 30 6.92 -0.03 -2.20
C LEU A 30 7.01 -1.33 -1.37
N HIS A 31 5.98 -2.18 -1.43
CA HIS A 31 6.00 -3.51 -0.81
C HIS A 31 6.96 -4.48 -1.51
N ASN A 32 7.20 -4.32 -2.81
CA ASN A 32 7.90 -5.32 -3.62
C ASN A 32 9.41 -5.42 -3.29
N PRO A 33 10.16 -4.31 -3.08
CA PRO A 33 11.52 -4.38 -2.56
C PRO A 33 11.62 -5.21 -1.27
N THR A 34 10.70 -4.99 -0.33
CA THR A 34 10.66 -5.71 0.96
C THR A 34 10.40 -7.19 0.77
N ARG A 35 9.41 -7.56 -0.07
CA ARG A 35 9.12 -8.97 -0.42
C ARG A 35 10.33 -9.66 -1.04
N VAL A 36 10.97 -9.01 -2.02
CA VAL A 36 12.17 -9.56 -2.69
C VAL A 36 13.32 -9.76 -1.69
N GLN A 37 13.58 -8.81 -0.80
CA GLN A 37 14.59 -8.95 0.24
C GLN A 37 14.27 -10.11 1.20
N LEU A 38 13.00 -10.30 1.57
CA LEU A 38 12.58 -11.44 2.39
C LEU A 38 12.79 -12.78 1.68
N PHE A 39 12.45 -12.87 0.39
CA PHE A 39 12.71 -14.05 -0.42
C PHE A 39 14.21 -14.38 -0.48
N GLN A 40 15.06 -13.37 -0.71
CA GLN A 40 16.51 -13.54 -0.70
C GLN A 40 17.04 -13.97 0.67
N LYS A 41 16.57 -13.35 1.75
CA LYS A 41 16.95 -13.68 3.13
C LYS A 41 16.65 -15.14 3.47
N TRP A 42 15.49 -15.64 3.06
CA TRP A 42 15.07 -17.03 3.28
C TRP A 42 15.50 -17.99 2.17
N LYS A 43 16.26 -17.51 1.18
CA LYS A 43 16.79 -18.28 0.05
C LYS A 43 15.69 -18.96 -0.78
N TRP A 44 14.53 -18.32 -0.89
CA TRP A 44 13.45 -18.76 -1.76
C TRP A 44 13.69 -18.23 -3.17
N THR A 45 13.80 -19.16 -4.12
CA THR A 45 14.10 -18.86 -5.53
C THR A 45 12.91 -19.10 -6.45
N LYS A 46 11.81 -19.66 -5.93
CA LYS A 46 10.56 -19.89 -6.66
C LYS A 46 9.36 -19.44 -5.84
N ILE A 47 8.50 -18.62 -6.44
CA ILE A 47 7.27 -18.13 -5.83
C ILE A 47 6.07 -18.34 -6.77
N ALA A 48 4.88 -18.31 -6.22
CA ALA A 48 3.62 -18.26 -6.96
C ALA A 48 2.86 -16.99 -6.63
N THR A 49 2.03 -16.53 -7.55
CA THR A 49 1.18 -15.34 -7.36
C THR A 49 -0.27 -15.64 -7.66
N ILE A 50 -1.15 -15.00 -6.91
CA ILE A 50 -2.59 -14.98 -7.15
C ILE A 50 -3.14 -13.58 -6.92
N GLN A 51 -3.79 -13.02 -7.94
CA GLN A 51 -4.33 -11.67 -7.88
C GLN A 51 -5.82 -11.59 -8.25
N GLN A 52 -6.51 -10.64 -7.65
CA GLN A 52 -7.77 -10.13 -8.20
C GLN A 52 -7.47 -9.26 -9.42
N THR A 53 -8.31 -9.35 -10.45
CA THR A 53 -8.15 -8.61 -11.71
C THR A 53 -8.57 -7.14 -11.56
N THR A 54 -7.74 -6.38 -10.84
CA THR A 54 -7.87 -4.93 -10.64
C THR A 54 -6.58 -4.25 -11.11
N GLU A 55 -6.67 -3.02 -11.64
CA GLU A 55 -5.52 -2.27 -12.18
C GLU A 55 -4.38 -2.11 -11.15
N VAL A 56 -4.72 -1.82 -9.89
CA VAL A 56 -3.73 -1.64 -8.81
C VAL A 56 -2.91 -2.92 -8.57
N PHE A 57 -3.56 -4.09 -8.56
CA PHE A 57 -2.88 -5.37 -8.33
C PHE A 57 -2.09 -5.83 -9.54
N THR A 58 -2.64 -5.63 -10.75
CA THR A 58 -1.95 -5.94 -12.02
C THR A 58 -0.63 -5.17 -12.12
N SER A 59 -0.68 -3.85 -11.95
CA SER A 59 0.53 -3.02 -12.01
C SER A 59 1.51 -3.27 -10.85
N THR A 60 1.01 -3.70 -9.68
CA THR A 60 1.88 -4.13 -8.57
C THR A 60 2.59 -5.45 -8.88
N LEU A 61 1.91 -6.39 -9.52
CA LEU A 61 2.49 -7.67 -9.94
C LEU A 61 3.51 -7.48 -11.06
N ASP A 62 3.27 -6.58 -12.02
CA ASP A 62 4.21 -6.28 -13.10
C ASP A 62 5.56 -5.73 -12.56
N ASP A 63 5.51 -4.85 -11.56
CA ASP A 63 6.71 -4.37 -10.85
C ASP A 63 7.38 -5.50 -10.05
N LEU A 64 6.60 -6.35 -9.37
CA LEU A 64 7.14 -7.50 -8.63
C LEU A 64 7.85 -8.49 -9.56
N GLU A 65 7.29 -8.76 -10.73
CA GLU A 65 7.90 -9.62 -11.74
C GLU A 65 9.25 -9.07 -12.21
N THR A 66 9.32 -7.76 -12.48
CA THR A 66 10.55 -7.11 -12.88
C THR A 66 11.63 -7.27 -11.81
N ARG A 67 11.30 -6.98 -10.55
CA ARG A 67 12.25 -7.05 -9.42
C ARG A 67 12.67 -8.48 -9.08
N THR A 68 11.74 -9.43 -9.12
CA THR A 68 12.05 -10.85 -8.86
C THR A 68 12.98 -11.40 -9.94
N LYS A 69 12.74 -11.05 -11.21
CA LYS A 69 13.64 -11.40 -12.31
C LYS A 69 15.05 -10.84 -12.13
N GLU A 70 15.18 -9.56 -11.76
CA GLU A 70 16.48 -8.93 -11.46
C GLU A 70 17.19 -9.60 -10.26
N ALA A 71 16.43 -10.09 -9.29
CA ALA A 71 16.93 -10.81 -8.12
C ALA A 71 17.20 -12.30 -8.36
N GLY A 72 16.97 -12.84 -9.56
CA GLY A 72 17.14 -14.26 -9.87
C GLY A 72 16.08 -15.18 -9.24
N ILE A 73 14.89 -14.65 -8.96
CA ILE A 73 13.75 -15.37 -8.38
C ILE A 73 12.71 -15.61 -9.47
N GLU A 74 12.27 -16.86 -9.62
CA GLU A 74 11.29 -17.28 -10.62
C GLU A 74 9.86 -17.19 -10.07
N ILE A 75 8.94 -16.55 -10.81
CA ILE A 75 7.51 -16.71 -10.58
C ILE A 75 7.03 -17.94 -11.36
N SER A 76 6.93 -19.09 -10.69
CA SER A 76 6.66 -20.39 -11.33
C SER A 76 5.19 -20.60 -11.68
N VAL A 77 4.28 -19.95 -10.95
CA VAL A 77 2.83 -20.04 -11.18
C VAL A 77 2.22 -18.65 -11.02
N ARG A 78 1.41 -18.26 -12.01
CA ARG A 78 0.58 -17.04 -11.95
C ARG A 78 -0.86 -17.43 -12.05
N GLN A 79 -1.68 -16.96 -11.13
CA GLN A 79 -3.12 -17.09 -11.19
C GLN A 79 -3.77 -15.73 -11.03
N SER A 80 -4.93 -15.58 -11.65
CA SER A 80 -5.79 -14.41 -11.50
C SER A 80 -7.23 -14.84 -11.45
N PHE A 81 -8.05 -14.07 -10.76
CA PHE A 81 -9.50 -14.27 -10.73
C PHE A 81 -10.24 -12.93 -10.81
N LEU A 82 -11.50 -12.98 -11.22
CA LEU A 82 -12.38 -11.80 -11.25
C LEU A 82 -13.35 -11.82 -10.07
N THR A 83 -14.04 -12.95 -9.87
CA THR A 83 -15.08 -13.11 -8.83
C THR A 83 -14.96 -14.42 -8.06
N ASP A 84 -14.70 -15.54 -8.73
CA ASP A 84 -14.53 -16.86 -8.11
C ASP A 84 -13.04 -17.25 -8.05
N PRO A 85 -12.44 -17.35 -6.84
CA PRO A 85 -11.05 -17.75 -6.68
C PRO A 85 -10.83 -19.28 -6.71
N ALA A 86 -11.88 -20.11 -6.66
CA ALA A 86 -11.72 -21.55 -6.48
C ALA A 86 -10.87 -22.24 -7.58
N PRO A 87 -11.04 -21.95 -8.88
CA PRO A 87 -10.18 -22.53 -9.92
C PRO A 87 -8.70 -22.13 -9.76
N ALA A 88 -8.46 -20.87 -9.37
CA ALA A 88 -7.12 -20.35 -9.16
C ALA A 88 -6.42 -21.04 -7.98
N VAL A 89 -7.11 -21.20 -6.85
CA VAL A 89 -6.57 -21.90 -5.67
C VAL A 89 -6.29 -23.38 -5.96
N LYS A 90 -7.20 -24.06 -6.67
CA LYS A 90 -6.99 -25.46 -7.12
C LYS A 90 -5.75 -25.60 -7.99
N ASN A 91 -5.53 -24.66 -8.91
CA ASN A 91 -4.33 -24.66 -9.75
C ASN A 91 -3.05 -24.42 -8.95
N LEU A 92 -3.04 -23.52 -7.96
CA LEU A 92 -1.90 -23.34 -7.07
C LEU A 92 -1.54 -24.66 -6.35
N LYS A 93 -2.55 -25.38 -5.83
CA LYS A 93 -2.35 -26.68 -5.20
C LYS A 93 -1.81 -27.72 -6.17
N ARG A 94 -2.39 -27.82 -7.36
CA ARG A 94 -1.99 -28.77 -8.41
C ARG A 94 -0.54 -28.56 -8.86
N GLN A 95 -0.08 -27.31 -8.87
CA GLN A 95 1.30 -26.94 -9.25
C GLN A 95 2.27 -26.97 -8.05
N ASP A 96 1.83 -27.46 -6.89
CA ASP A 96 2.61 -27.54 -5.65
C ASP A 96 3.24 -26.20 -5.21
N ALA A 97 2.52 -25.08 -5.41
CA ALA A 97 2.96 -23.76 -4.99
C ALA A 97 3.14 -23.68 -3.47
N ARG A 98 4.32 -23.26 -3.00
CA ARG A 98 4.66 -23.20 -1.56
C ARG A 98 4.77 -21.79 -0.99
N ILE A 99 5.38 -20.87 -1.72
CA ILE A 99 5.50 -19.45 -1.34
C ILE A 99 4.54 -18.68 -2.23
N ILE A 100 3.48 -18.12 -1.66
CA ILE A 100 2.35 -17.58 -2.42
C ILE A 100 2.16 -16.10 -2.07
N VAL A 101 2.16 -15.23 -3.07
CA VAL A 101 1.85 -13.80 -2.92
C VAL A 101 0.41 -13.56 -3.35
N GLY A 102 -0.42 -13.12 -2.41
CA GLY A 102 -1.82 -12.77 -2.63
C GLY A 102 -2.03 -11.26 -2.79
N LEU A 103 -2.65 -10.84 -3.89
CA LEU A 103 -2.95 -9.43 -4.19
C LEU A 103 -4.45 -9.25 -4.49
N PHE A 104 -5.24 -8.96 -3.47
CA PHE A 104 -6.69 -8.81 -3.57
C PHE A 104 -7.25 -7.96 -2.43
N TYR A 105 -8.49 -7.50 -2.54
CA TYR A 105 -9.16 -6.78 -1.44
C TYR A 105 -9.58 -7.72 -0.32
N GLU A 106 -9.84 -7.18 0.88
CA GLU A 106 -10.21 -7.93 2.08
C GLU A 106 -11.43 -8.84 1.87
N THR A 107 -12.44 -8.35 1.14
CA THR A 107 -13.64 -9.13 0.80
C THR A 107 -13.31 -10.36 -0.04
N GLU A 108 -12.38 -10.25 -0.97
CA GLU A 108 -11.93 -11.36 -1.79
C GLU A 108 -10.94 -12.25 -1.03
N ALA A 109 -10.19 -11.72 -0.07
CA ALA A 109 -9.33 -12.51 0.82
C ALA A 109 -10.13 -13.56 1.57
N ARG A 110 -11.32 -13.21 2.09
CA ARG A 110 -12.21 -14.18 2.76
C ARG A 110 -12.62 -15.33 1.84
N LYS A 111 -12.96 -15.04 0.59
CA LYS A 111 -13.31 -16.08 -0.40
C LYS A 111 -12.10 -16.95 -0.74
N VAL A 112 -10.94 -16.34 -1.00
CA VAL A 112 -9.69 -17.06 -1.30
C VAL A 112 -9.33 -17.99 -0.15
N PHE A 113 -9.30 -17.49 1.10
CA PHE A 113 -8.88 -18.29 2.24
C PHE A 113 -9.88 -19.39 2.62
N CYS A 114 -11.17 -19.20 2.35
CA CYS A 114 -12.14 -20.29 2.47
C CYS A 114 -11.85 -21.42 1.47
N GLU A 115 -11.46 -21.12 0.23
CA GLU A 115 -11.02 -22.13 -0.74
C GLU A 115 -9.66 -22.75 -0.36
N VAL A 116 -8.72 -21.96 0.16
CA VAL A 116 -7.43 -22.45 0.69
C VAL A 116 -7.63 -23.47 1.81
N TYR A 117 -8.60 -23.24 2.69
CA TYR A 117 -8.97 -24.19 3.74
C TYR A 117 -9.47 -25.52 3.15
N LYS A 118 -10.38 -25.45 2.16
CA LYS A 118 -10.96 -26.64 1.50
C LYS A 118 -9.90 -27.45 0.76
N GLU A 119 -8.98 -26.78 0.09
CA GLU A 119 -7.89 -27.40 -0.70
C GLU A 119 -6.66 -27.79 0.16
N LYS A 120 -6.70 -27.55 1.48
CA LYS A 120 -5.59 -27.80 2.42
C LYS A 120 -4.28 -27.20 1.91
N LEU A 121 -4.32 -25.93 1.51
CA LEU A 121 -3.19 -25.14 0.99
C LEU A 121 -2.62 -24.17 2.06
N TYR A 122 -2.55 -24.66 3.31
CA TYR A 122 -2.07 -23.92 4.49
C TYR A 122 -1.27 -24.85 5.43
N GLY A 123 -0.68 -24.29 6.48
CA GLY A 123 0.15 -25.00 7.47
C GLY A 123 1.63 -25.05 7.10
N LYS A 124 2.41 -25.93 7.75
CA LYS A 124 3.89 -25.92 7.76
C LYS A 124 4.61 -25.95 6.40
N LYS A 125 3.89 -26.27 5.33
CA LYS A 125 4.44 -26.41 3.97
C LYS A 125 4.23 -25.17 3.10
N TYR A 126 3.42 -24.22 3.54
CA TYR A 126 2.96 -23.08 2.74
C TYR A 126 3.19 -21.79 3.50
N VAL A 127 3.62 -20.74 2.78
CA VAL A 127 3.76 -19.39 3.31
C VAL A 127 2.98 -18.46 2.40
N TRP A 128 2.11 -17.65 3.01
CA TRP A 128 1.31 -16.64 2.32
C TRP A 128 1.84 -15.24 2.63
N PHE A 129 2.02 -14.44 1.59
CA PHE A 129 2.27 -13.01 1.70
C PHE A 129 1.02 -12.25 1.29
N LEU A 130 0.51 -11.43 2.21
CA LEU A 130 -0.64 -10.56 1.98
C LEU A 130 -0.22 -9.08 2.10
N ILE A 131 -1.21 -8.21 1.92
CA ILE A 131 -1.08 -6.77 2.12
C ILE A 131 -1.57 -6.47 3.54
N GLY A 132 -0.86 -5.63 4.30
CA GLY A 132 -1.13 -5.38 5.74
C GLY A 132 -2.31 -4.45 6.06
N TRP A 133 -2.88 -3.79 5.08
CA TRP A 133 -4.00 -2.84 5.23
C TRP A 133 -5.39 -3.45 5.53
N TYR A 134 -5.48 -4.73 5.86
CA TYR A 134 -6.76 -5.34 6.27
C TYR A 134 -7.04 -5.04 7.73
N ALA A 135 -8.31 -5.02 8.14
CA ALA A 135 -8.62 -4.98 9.56
C ALA A 135 -8.03 -6.20 10.29
N ASP A 136 -7.44 -6.04 11.47
CA ASP A 136 -6.75 -7.13 12.21
C ASP A 136 -7.60 -8.40 12.38
N ASN A 137 -8.92 -8.24 12.47
CA ASN A 137 -9.90 -9.31 12.65
C ASN A 137 -10.68 -9.67 11.37
N TRP A 138 -10.20 -9.30 10.17
CA TRP A 138 -10.90 -9.44 8.89
C TRP A 138 -11.45 -10.85 8.62
N PHE A 139 -10.76 -11.89 9.12
CA PHE A 139 -11.10 -13.31 8.97
C PHE A 139 -12.11 -13.83 10.01
N LYS A 140 -12.42 -13.03 11.04
CA LYS A 140 -13.44 -13.31 12.07
C LYS A 140 -14.81 -12.69 11.72
N ILE A 141 -14.84 -11.81 10.72
CA ILE A 141 -16.07 -11.14 10.28
C ILE A 141 -16.99 -12.15 9.58
N LYS A 142 -18.27 -12.19 9.99
CA LYS A 142 -19.28 -13.03 9.35
C LYS A 142 -19.53 -12.57 7.92
N ASP A 143 -19.29 -13.45 6.96
CA ASP A 143 -19.45 -13.16 5.55
C ASP A 143 -20.42 -14.20 4.91
N PRO A 144 -21.61 -13.79 4.44
CA PRO A 144 -22.58 -14.69 3.84
C PRO A 144 -22.15 -15.23 2.47
N SER A 145 -21.10 -14.70 1.86
CA SER A 145 -20.58 -15.14 0.57
C SER A 145 -19.63 -16.35 0.66
N ILE A 146 -19.23 -16.75 1.87
CA ILE A 146 -18.40 -17.92 2.12
C ILE A 146 -19.14 -18.95 2.98
N ASN A 147 -18.75 -20.22 2.87
CA ASN A 147 -19.32 -21.33 3.64
C ASN A 147 -18.35 -21.90 4.69
N CYS A 148 -17.26 -21.19 5.00
CA CYS A 148 -16.30 -21.57 6.02
C CYS A 148 -16.65 -20.93 7.37
N THR A 149 -16.40 -21.64 8.47
CA THR A 149 -16.56 -21.07 9.82
C THR A 149 -15.35 -20.20 10.20
N VAL A 150 -15.48 -19.39 11.25
CA VAL A 150 -14.38 -18.56 11.77
C VAL A 150 -13.19 -19.41 12.19
N GLU A 151 -13.43 -20.58 12.77
CA GLU A 151 -12.37 -21.51 13.19
C GLU A 151 -11.60 -22.04 11.98
N GLN A 152 -12.31 -22.41 10.90
CA GLN A 152 -11.70 -22.86 9.65
C GLN A 152 -10.88 -21.77 8.98
N MET A 153 -11.42 -20.54 8.95
CA MET A 153 -10.71 -19.38 8.43
C MET A 153 -9.45 -19.08 9.25
N THR A 154 -9.56 -19.07 10.57
CA THR A 154 -8.44 -18.83 11.50
C THR A 154 -7.32 -19.85 11.28
N GLU A 155 -7.65 -21.13 11.10
CA GLU A 155 -6.67 -22.17 10.79
C GLU A 155 -5.96 -21.93 9.44
N ALA A 156 -6.69 -21.44 8.43
CA ALA A 156 -6.17 -21.25 7.09
C ALA A 156 -5.25 -20.02 6.95
N VAL A 157 -5.48 -18.97 7.74
CA VAL A 157 -4.69 -17.72 7.69
C VAL A 157 -3.46 -17.74 8.61
N GLU A 158 -3.33 -18.76 9.48
CA GLU A 158 -2.25 -18.81 10.48
C GLU A 158 -0.85 -18.73 9.85
N GLY A 159 0.01 -17.88 10.42
CA GLY A 159 1.41 -17.75 10.03
C GLY A 159 1.66 -16.97 8.73
N HIS A 160 0.64 -16.38 8.11
CA HIS A 160 0.83 -15.51 6.95
C HIS A 160 1.63 -14.26 7.32
N VAL A 161 2.41 -13.78 6.35
CA VAL A 161 3.23 -12.57 6.47
C VAL A 161 2.49 -11.44 5.76
N THR A 162 2.40 -10.29 6.42
CA THR A 162 1.92 -9.05 5.79
C THR A 162 3.09 -8.12 5.53
N THR A 163 2.96 -7.33 4.47
CA THR A 163 3.81 -6.16 4.27
C THR A 163 2.90 -4.95 4.22
N GLU A 164 3.23 -3.93 5.01
CA GLU A 164 2.52 -2.66 5.06
C GLU A 164 3.49 -1.48 4.95
N ILE A 165 2.95 -0.26 4.93
CA ILE A 165 3.72 0.96 4.85
C ILE A 165 3.39 1.79 6.09
N VAL A 166 4.42 2.19 6.83
CA VAL A 166 4.26 2.99 8.04
C VAL A 166 3.73 4.37 7.65
N MET A 167 2.48 4.65 8.02
CA MET A 167 1.80 5.93 7.74
C MET A 167 1.83 6.90 8.92
N LEU A 168 2.35 6.49 10.07
CA LEU A 168 2.47 7.29 11.28
C LEU A 168 3.87 7.15 11.89
N ASN A 169 4.53 8.26 12.17
CA ASN A 169 5.81 8.23 12.89
C ASN A 169 5.56 7.78 14.35
N PRO A 170 6.29 6.80 14.93
CA PRO A 170 6.09 6.40 16.32
C PRO A 170 6.48 7.46 17.38
N GLU A 171 7.02 8.61 16.97
CA GLU A 171 7.38 9.70 17.89
C GLU A 171 6.18 10.38 18.57
N THR A 172 6.44 11.05 19.70
CA THR A 172 5.43 11.61 20.62
C THR A 172 4.46 12.60 19.96
N THR A 173 4.89 13.31 18.91
CA THR A 173 4.07 14.26 18.14
C THR A 173 2.91 13.59 17.41
N SER A 174 3.04 12.31 17.05
CA SER A 174 1.98 11.55 16.39
C SER A 174 0.83 11.20 17.34
N GLN A 175 1.12 10.98 18.62
CA GLN A 175 0.09 10.70 19.61
C GLN A 175 -0.80 11.92 19.85
N GLU A 176 -0.20 13.13 19.85
CA GLU A 176 -0.98 14.37 19.96
C GLU A 176 -1.92 14.56 18.77
N PHE A 177 -1.42 14.31 17.54
CA PHE A 177 -2.25 14.33 16.34
C PHE A 177 -3.44 13.37 16.45
N LEU A 178 -3.19 12.11 16.85
CA LEU A 178 -4.26 11.11 17.01
C LEU A 178 -5.28 11.53 18.06
N ASN A 179 -4.84 12.07 19.20
CA ASN A 179 -5.74 12.54 20.25
C ASN A 179 -6.63 13.70 19.75
N GLN A 180 -6.05 14.65 19.00
CA GLN A 180 -6.82 15.74 18.40
C GLN A 180 -7.79 15.24 17.33
N LEU A 181 -7.37 14.28 16.50
CA LEU A 181 -8.22 13.67 15.48
C LEU A 181 -9.42 12.96 16.13
N MET A 182 -9.18 12.12 17.13
CA MET A 182 -10.23 11.42 17.87
C MET A 182 -11.20 12.39 18.56
N SER A 183 -10.69 13.47 19.15
CA SER A 183 -11.53 14.53 19.74
C SER A 183 -12.44 15.17 18.69
N LYS A 184 -11.91 15.48 17.49
CA LYS A 184 -12.70 16.04 16.37
C LYS A 184 -13.72 15.06 15.80
N LEU A 185 -13.45 13.76 15.87
CA LEU A 185 -14.36 12.70 15.44
C LEU A 185 -15.47 12.41 16.47
N GLY A 186 -15.47 13.08 17.63
CA GLY A 186 -16.49 12.92 18.65
C GLY A 186 -16.42 11.60 19.41
N GLY A 187 -15.21 11.01 19.52
CA GLY A 187 -15.00 9.75 20.26
C GLY A 187 -15.47 8.49 19.52
N LYS A 188 -15.68 8.56 18.20
CA LYS A 188 -15.87 7.36 17.38
C LYS A 188 -14.66 6.43 17.50
N ASN A 189 -14.94 5.12 17.50
CA ASN A 189 -13.88 4.12 17.48
C ASN A 189 -13.04 4.28 16.19
N PRO A 190 -11.71 4.44 16.28
CA PRO A 190 -10.81 4.42 15.12
C PRO A 190 -11.03 3.20 14.21
N GLU A 191 -11.28 2.03 14.78
CA GLU A 191 -11.49 0.77 14.04
C GLU A 191 -12.77 0.79 13.18
N GLU A 192 -13.75 1.60 13.57
CA GLU A 192 -15.01 1.77 12.83
C GLU A 192 -14.99 3.00 11.91
N THR A 193 -13.90 3.77 11.94
CA THR A 193 -13.73 4.99 11.16
C THR A 193 -12.91 4.68 9.90
N GLY A 194 -13.60 4.51 8.78
CA GLY A 194 -12.93 4.30 7.49
C GLY A 194 -11.93 5.40 7.15
N GLY A 195 -10.72 5.03 6.70
CA GLY A 195 -9.67 5.96 6.30
C GLY A 195 -8.87 6.57 7.46
N PHE A 196 -9.03 6.07 8.69
CA PHE A 196 -8.34 6.61 9.86
C PHE A 196 -6.81 6.49 9.76
N GLN A 197 -6.31 5.37 9.22
CA GLN A 197 -4.88 5.11 9.06
C GLN A 197 -4.21 6.08 8.07
N GLU A 198 -4.94 6.53 7.04
CA GLU A 198 -4.44 7.44 6.01
C GLU A 198 -4.55 8.92 6.39
N ALA A 199 -5.19 9.26 7.51
CA ALA A 199 -5.38 10.65 7.96
C ALA A 199 -4.07 11.46 8.08
N PRO A 200 -2.94 10.91 8.58
CA PRO A 200 -1.65 11.61 8.59
C PRO A 200 -1.18 12.03 7.19
N LEU A 201 -1.48 11.23 6.16
CA LEU A 201 -1.07 11.53 4.78
C LEU A 201 -1.81 12.75 4.21
N ALA A 202 -3.09 12.91 4.58
CA ALA A 202 -3.87 14.08 4.21
C ALA A 202 -3.38 15.34 4.94
N TYR A 203 -3.03 15.21 6.22
CA TYR A 203 -2.45 16.30 7.00
C TYR A 203 -1.13 16.78 6.39
N ASP A 204 -0.23 15.84 6.09
CA ASP A 204 1.08 16.17 5.51
C ASP A 204 0.98 16.64 4.05
N ALA A 205 -0.07 16.27 3.30
CA ALA A 205 -0.32 16.81 1.97
C ALA A 205 -0.59 18.32 2.00
N VAL A 206 -1.40 18.78 2.97
CA VAL A 206 -1.68 20.20 3.15
C VAL A 206 -0.41 20.95 3.57
N TRP A 207 0.39 20.40 4.48
CA TRP A 207 1.68 20.97 4.86
C TRP A 207 2.67 21.04 3.70
N ALA A 208 2.79 19.96 2.91
CA ALA A 208 3.65 19.94 1.73
C ALA A 208 3.25 21.03 0.73
N LEU A 209 1.94 21.21 0.50
CA LEU A 209 1.44 22.28 -0.37
C LEU A 209 1.77 23.66 0.20
N ALA A 210 1.53 23.90 1.50
CA ALA A 210 1.80 25.19 2.13
C ALA A 210 3.30 25.55 2.09
N LEU A 211 4.17 24.60 2.41
CA LEU A 211 5.62 24.77 2.35
C LEU A 211 6.09 25.02 0.91
N ALA A 212 5.55 24.28 -0.06
CA ALA A 212 5.88 24.48 -1.47
C ALA A 212 5.45 25.87 -1.96
N LEU A 213 4.22 26.29 -1.67
CA LEU A 213 3.72 27.62 -2.03
C LEU A 213 4.60 28.72 -1.43
N ASN A 214 4.95 28.60 -0.15
CA ASN A 214 5.86 29.55 0.51
C ASN A 214 7.22 29.63 -0.21
N LYS A 215 7.79 28.47 -0.58
CA LYS A 215 9.07 28.38 -1.30
C LYS A 215 9.02 29.02 -2.69
N THR A 216 7.85 29.11 -3.33
CA THR A 216 7.71 29.75 -4.65
C THR A 216 7.75 31.28 -4.62
N VAL A 217 7.49 31.92 -3.48
CA VAL A 217 7.33 33.39 -3.39
C VAL A 217 8.58 34.14 -3.89
N GLY A 218 9.77 33.71 -3.46
CA GLY A 218 11.04 34.32 -3.91
C GLY A 218 11.29 34.18 -5.41
N PRO A 219 11.31 32.95 -5.96
CA PRO A 219 11.48 32.71 -7.39
C PRO A 219 10.45 33.41 -8.29
N LEU A 220 9.18 33.48 -7.87
CA LEU A 220 8.14 34.18 -8.62
C LEU A 220 8.36 35.70 -8.60
N LYS A 221 8.69 36.27 -7.44
CA LYS A 221 8.99 37.70 -7.31
C LYS A 221 10.17 38.11 -8.19
N ALA A 222 11.21 37.28 -8.29
CA ALA A 222 12.35 37.50 -9.18
C ALA A 222 11.96 37.53 -10.67
N LYS A 223 10.83 36.90 -11.03
CA LYS A 223 10.24 36.92 -12.39
C LYS A 223 9.16 38.00 -12.56
N GLY A 224 8.97 38.88 -11.58
CA GLY A 224 7.92 39.90 -11.59
C GLY A 224 6.50 39.31 -11.52
N ARG A 225 6.35 38.10 -10.99
CA ARG A 225 5.07 37.40 -10.81
C ARG A 225 4.77 37.18 -9.34
N ARG A 226 3.49 36.97 -9.02
CA ARG A 226 3.02 36.51 -7.72
C ARG A 226 2.10 35.29 -7.88
N LEU A 227 1.74 34.65 -6.76
CA LEU A 227 0.80 33.52 -6.78
C LEU A 227 -0.60 33.95 -7.25
N GLU A 228 -1.00 35.18 -6.94
CA GLU A 228 -2.31 35.74 -7.34
C GLU A 228 -2.43 35.96 -8.86
N ASP A 229 -1.30 35.96 -9.59
CA ASP A 229 -1.29 36.10 -11.04
C ASP A 229 -1.55 34.74 -11.76
N PHE A 230 -1.93 33.71 -11.00
CA PHE A 230 -2.24 32.39 -11.53
C PHE A 230 -3.46 32.39 -12.45
N ASN A 231 -3.32 31.68 -13.56
CA ASN A 231 -4.41 31.28 -14.43
C ASN A 231 -4.05 29.95 -15.12
N TYR A 232 -5.04 29.28 -15.70
CA TYR A 232 -4.86 27.95 -16.32
C TYR A 232 -3.93 27.94 -17.55
N ASN A 233 -3.64 29.10 -18.14
CA ASN A 233 -2.75 29.21 -19.29
C ASN A 233 -1.28 29.47 -18.88
N ASN A 234 -1.04 29.90 -17.64
CA ASN A 234 0.29 30.29 -17.17
C ASN A 234 1.05 29.08 -16.60
N ARG A 235 1.97 28.54 -17.41
CA ARG A 235 2.82 27.41 -17.01
C ARG A 235 3.96 27.80 -16.06
N ASP A 236 4.33 29.07 -15.95
CA ASP A 236 5.46 29.50 -15.12
C ASP A 236 5.20 29.25 -13.64
N ILE A 237 4.01 29.63 -13.15
CA ILE A 237 3.62 29.44 -11.75
C ILE A 237 3.54 27.95 -11.43
N THR A 238 2.95 27.16 -12.33
CA THR A 238 2.87 25.70 -12.17
C THR A 238 4.27 25.07 -12.13
N ALA A 239 5.21 25.55 -12.96
CA ALA A 239 6.59 25.06 -12.96
C ALA A 239 7.32 25.38 -11.65
N GLU A 240 7.13 26.57 -11.06
CA GLU A 240 7.73 26.88 -9.76
C GLU A 240 7.13 26.03 -8.63
N ILE A 241 5.81 25.84 -8.61
CA ILE A 241 5.16 24.99 -7.60
C ILE A 241 5.63 23.54 -7.76
N TYR A 242 5.73 23.03 -8.99
CA TYR A 242 6.25 21.70 -9.28
C TYR A 242 7.67 21.52 -8.72
N ARG A 243 8.58 22.46 -9.01
CA ARG A 243 9.96 22.40 -8.49
C ARG A 243 10.00 22.49 -6.97
N ALA A 244 9.14 23.32 -6.37
CA ALA A 244 9.06 23.46 -4.92
C ALA A 244 8.60 22.15 -4.25
N LEU A 245 7.56 21.49 -4.78
CA LEU A 245 7.12 20.17 -4.32
C LEU A 245 8.19 19.09 -4.54
N ASN A 246 8.81 19.06 -5.72
CA ASN A 246 9.85 18.08 -6.06
C ASN A 246 11.11 18.20 -5.20
N THR A 247 11.30 19.33 -4.52
CA THR A 247 12.42 19.59 -3.60
C THR A 247 11.93 19.81 -2.17
N SER A 248 10.72 19.33 -1.86
CA SER A 248 10.15 19.35 -0.51
C SER A 248 10.76 18.22 0.31
N SER A 249 11.12 18.56 1.54
CA SER A 249 11.74 17.66 2.52
C SER A 249 11.46 18.24 3.90
N PHE A 250 10.62 17.58 4.69
CA PHE A 250 10.26 18.02 6.05
C PHE A 250 9.80 16.84 6.90
N GLU A 251 9.87 16.98 8.23
CA GLU A 251 9.26 16.02 9.15
C GLU A 251 7.78 16.35 9.33
N GLY A 252 6.92 15.41 8.93
CA GLY A 252 5.47 15.46 9.10
C GLY A 252 4.98 14.48 10.16
N VAL A 253 3.66 14.38 10.32
CA VAL A 253 3.04 13.42 11.25
C VAL A 253 3.27 11.98 10.80
N SER A 254 3.32 11.78 9.48
CA SER A 254 3.58 10.47 8.89
C SER A 254 5.09 10.13 8.83
N GLY A 255 5.96 10.98 9.37
CA GLY A 255 7.42 10.86 9.35
C GLY A 255 8.07 11.76 8.29
N HIS A 256 9.28 11.45 7.87
CA HIS A 256 9.98 12.22 6.85
C HIS A 256 9.20 12.22 5.53
N VAL A 257 8.83 13.40 5.03
CA VAL A 257 8.08 13.59 3.79
C VAL A 257 9.02 14.05 2.69
N VAL A 258 9.30 13.15 1.76
CA VAL A 258 10.06 13.41 0.54
C VAL A 258 9.36 12.75 -0.65
N PHE A 259 9.32 13.44 -1.79
CA PHE A 259 8.77 12.91 -3.04
C PHE A 259 9.90 12.40 -3.94
N ASP A 260 9.74 11.20 -4.46
CA ASP A 260 10.66 10.64 -5.45
C ASP A 260 10.49 11.28 -6.84
N ALA A 261 11.34 10.89 -7.79
CA ALA A 261 11.28 11.38 -9.17
C ALA A 261 9.93 11.06 -9.86
N GLN A 262 9.18 10.07 -9.38
CA GLN A 262 7.85 9.68 -9.87
C GLN A 262 6.72 10.43 -9.16
N GLY A 263 7.02 11.24 -8.14
CA GLY A 263 6.06 12.05 -7.39
C GLY A 263 5.36 11.28 -6.29
N SER A 264 5.86 10.10 -5.96
CA SER A 264 5.36 9.30 -4.86
C SER A 264 6.18 9.59 -3.60
N ARG A 265 5.52 9.56 -2.45
CA ARG A 265 6.23 9.64 -1.18
C ARG A 265 7.04 8.37 -0.92
N MET A 266 8.26 8.54 -0.42
CA MET A 266 9.04 7.45 0.17
C MET A 266 8.65 7.24 1.64
N ALA A 267 8.57 5.99 2.07
CA ALA A 267 8.20 5.62 3.44
C ALA A 267 8.91 4.34 3.88
N TRP A 268 8.85 4.05 5.17
CA TRP A 268 9.30 2.78 5.74
C TRP A 268 8.22 1.70 5.54
N THR A 269 8.64 0.47 5.27
CA THR A 269 7.72 -0.68 5.24
C THR A 269 7.76 -1.43 6.56
N LEU A 270 6.58 -1.84 7.04
CA LEU A 270 6.42 -2.73 8.17
C LEU A 270 6.20 -4.16 7.66
N ILE A 271 6.72 -5.15 8.39
CA ILE A 271 6.47 -6.58 8.14
C ILE A 271 5.88 -7.14 9.42
N GLU A 272 4.77 -7.84 9.31
CA GLU A 272 4.13 -8.48 10.46
C GLU A 272 3.82 -9.94 10.13
N GLN A 273 3.56 -10.72 11.17
CA GLN A 273 3.10 -12.09 11.04
C GLN A 273 1.92 -12.36 11.97
N LEU A 274 0.89 -13.03 11.46
CA LEU A 274 -0.18 -13.56 12.31
C LEU A 274 0.34 -14.78 13.08
N GLN A 275 0.39 -14.69 14.41
CA GLN A 275 0.77 -15.76 15.32
C GLN A 275 -0.28 -15.93 16.42
N GLU A 276 -0.71 -17.16 16.68
CA GLU A 276 -1.63 -17.47 17.79
C GLU A 276 -2.93 -16.64 17.76
N LYS A 277 -3.40 -16.27 16.55
CA LYS A 277 -4.59 -15.43 16.30
C LYS A 277 -4.44 -13.93 16.61
N GLU A 278 -3.21 -13.46 16.81
CA GLU A 278 -2.84 -12.04 16.98
C GLU A 278 -1.75 -11.64 15.97
N VAL A 279 -1.69 -10.35 15.62
CA VAL A 279 -0.66 -9.80 14.73
C VAL A 279 0.56 -9.40 15.57
N LEU A 280 1.75 -9.91 15.24
CA LEU A 280 3.00 -9.61 15.96
C LEU A 280 4.02 -8.89 15.06
N PHE A 281 4.82 -8.02 15.71
CA PHE A 281 5.90 -7.21 15.13
C PHE A 281 7.24 -7.95 15.06
#